data_AF-A0A117I835-F1
#
_entry.id   AF-A0A117I835-F1
#
_cell.length_a   1.000
_cell.length_b   1.000
_cell.length_c   1.000
_cell.angle_alpha   90.00
_cell.angle_beta   90.00
_cell.angle_gamma   90.00
#
_symmetry.space_group_name_H-M   'P 1'
#
loop_
_entity.id
_entity.type
_entity.pdbx_description
1 polymer ?
#
loop_
_entity_poly.entity_id
_entity_poly.type
_entity_poly.pdbx_seq_one_letter_code
_entity_poly.pdbx_strand_id
1 'polypeptide(L)'
;MNKLAGTGVVMAAVAVSAIIPMALAAPAGADQYDYVAQLDDRGVYYSSISDVIDTGKMTCRLLRSGAGVPTAMNFVARSGYASYETAIVVVAAAQNMCPDVLPVLDAYVNASPSTGA
;
A
#
# COMPACT_ATOMS: atom_id res chain seq x y z
N MET A 1 -38.18 35.47 19.28
CA MET A 1 -37.92 36.01 17.92
C MET A 1 -38.02 34.84 16.97
N ASN A 2 -39.11 34.81 16.22
CA ASN A 2 -39.69 33.60 15.64
C ASN A 2 -39.54 33.69 14.12
N LYS A 3 -39.03 32.64 13.46
CA LYS A 3 -39.26 32.42 12.03
C LYS A 3 -39.43 30.92 11.77
N LEU A 4 -40.69 30.49 11.74
CA LEU A 4 -41.11 29.26 11.08
C LEU A 4 -41.59 29.59 9.65
N ALA A 5 -41.61 28.54 8.84
CA ALA A 5 -42.29 28.36 7.56
C ALA A 5 -41.45 28.58 6.29
N GLY A 6 -41.05 27.43 5.75
CA GLY A 6 -40.65 27.22 4.36
C GLY A 6 -40.89 25.75 4.02
N THR A 7 -42.16 25.31 4.11
CA THR A 7 -42.60 23.97 3.69
C THR A 7 -42.66 23.89 2.17
N GLY A 8 -41.81 23.04 1.59
CA GLY A 8 -41.96 22.51 0.24
C GLY A 8 -41.70 21.00 0.30
N VAL A 9 -42.79 20.22 0.26
CA VAL A 9 -42.78 18.75 0.23
C VAL A 9 -42.60 18.29 -1.21
N VAL A 10 -41.68 17.36 -1.47
CA VAL A 10 -41.91 16.21 -2.38
C VAL A 10 -40.89 15.12 -2.12
N MET A 11 -41.39 13.95 -1.73
CA MET A 11 -40.65 12.69 -1.74
C MET A 11 -40.25 12.34 -3.17
N ALA A 12 -38.97 12.05 -3.38
CA ALA A 12 -38.51 11.23 -4.49
C ALA A 12 -37.62 10.13 -3.89
N ALA A 13 -38.14 8.91 -3.90
CA ALA A 13 -37.37 7.71 -3.66
C ALA A 13 -36.32 7.59 -4.78
N VAL A 14 -35.06 7.79 -4.43
CA VAL A 14 -33.93 7.32 -5.23
C VAL A 14 -33.06 6.52 -4.28
N ALA A 15 -33.03 5.21 -4.51
CA ALA A 15 -32.03 4.33 -3.94
C ALA A 15 -30.66 4.84 -4.35
N VAL A 16 -29.98 5.55 -3.45
CA VAL A 16 -28.56 5.84 -3.57
C VAL A 16 -27.93 5.12 -2.40
N SER A 17 -27.36 3.95 -2.70
CA SER A 17 -26.44 3.22 -1.84
C SER A 17 -25.55 4.22 -1.12
N ALA A 18 -25.46 4.12 0.20
CA ALA A 18 -24.60 4.94 1.03
C ALA A 18 -23.17 4.90 0.46
N ILE A 19 -22.81 5.91 -0.33
CA ILE A 19 -21.43 6.16 -0.70
C ILE A 19 -20.86 6.77 0.57
N ILE A 20 -20.30 5.90 1.42
CA ILE A 20 -19.42 6.31 2.51
C ILE A 20 -18.42 7.25 1.85
N PRO A 21 -18.36 8.54 2.22
CA PRO A 21 -17.24 9.35 1.82
C PRO A 21 -16.04 8.68 2.48
N MET A 22 -15.28 7.91 1.71
CA MET A 22 -13.93 7.56 2.09
C MET A 22 -13.23 8.90 2.17
N ALA A 23 -13.24 9.48 3.38
CA ALA A 23 -12.24 10.44 3.79
C ALA A 23 -10.92 9.65 3.75
N LEU A 24 -10.41 9.44 2.54
CA LEU A 24 -9.00 9.25 2.28
C LEU A 24 -8.40 10.56 2.75
N ALA A 25 -8.16 10.67 4.05
CA ALA A 25 -7.09 11.49 4.55
C ALA A 25 -5.91 11.15 3.63
N ALA A 26 -5.55 12.10 2.77
CA ALA A 26 -4.36 11.98 1.96
C ALA A 26 -3.26 11.51 2.93
N PRO A 27 -2.56 10.40 2.64
CA PRO A 27 -1.69 9.80 3.63
C PRO A 27 -0.66 10.86 3.99
N ALA A 28 -0.65 11.32 5.23
CA ALA A 28 0.31 12.29 5.71
C ALA A 28 1.71 11.65 5.93
N GLY A 29 2.02 10.61 5.13
CA GLY A 29 2.91 9.47 5.42
C GLY A 29 2.04 8.26 5.83
N ALA A 30 2.03 7.03 5.28
CA ALA A 30 2.95 6.31 4.42
C ALA A 30 4.39 6.73 4.69
N ASP A 31 4.90 6.39 5.87
CA ASP A 31 6.20 6.82 6.39
C ASP A 31 7.33 6.36 5.47
N GLN A 32 7.53 7.17 4.42
CA GLN A 32 8.55 6.96 3.39
C GLN A 32 9.94 6.96 4.03
N TYR A 33 10.09 7.76 5.09
CA TYR A 33 11.32 7.86 5.86
C TYR A 33 11.49 6.67 6.82
N ASP A 34 10.42 6.11 7.40
CA ASP A 34 10.55 4.86 8.17
C ASP A 34 10.84 3.66 7.26
N TYR A 35 10.30 3.65 6.04
CA TYR A 35 10.69 2.69 5.01
C TYR A 35 12.20 2.76 4.70
N VAL A 36 12.73 3.97 4.49
CA VAL A 36 14.16 4.17 4.23
C VAL A 36 15.00 3.82 5.46
N ALA A 37 14.58 4.24 6.65
CA ALA A 37 15.26 3.91 7.91
C ALA A 37 15.30 2.39 8.15
N GLN A 38 14.22 1.67 7.82
CA GLN A 38 14.20 0.22 7.90
C GLN A 38 15.13 -0.43 6.86
N LEU A 39 15.24 0.14 5.66
CA LEU A 39 16.21 -0.34 4.66
C LEU A 39 17.65 -0.13 5.13
N ASP A 40 17.95 1.02 5.72
CA ASP A 40 19.27 1.35 6.27
C ASP A 40 19.65 0.42 7.42
N ASP A 41 18.73 0.17 8.36
CA ASP A 41 18.93 -0.77 9.48
C ASP A 41 19.21 -2.21 8.99
N ARG A 42 18.57 -2.59 7.88
CA ARG A 42 18.74 -3.90 7.25
C ARG A 42 19.93 -3.99 6.28
N GLY A 43 20.65 -2.89 6.08
CA GLY A 43 21.83 -2.82 5.22
C GLY A 43 21.53 -2.96 3.73
N VAL A 44 20.33 -2.56 3.28
CA VAL A 44 19.96 -2.61 1.85
C VAL A 44 20.60 -1.44 1.12
N TYR A 45 21.36 -1.74 0.06
CA TYR A 45 22.00 -0.69 -0.74
C TYR A 45 21.03 -0.09 -1.75
N TYR A 46 20.91 1.24 -1.76
CA TYR A 46 20.18 1.98 -2.79
C TYR A 46 21.02 3.17 -3.28
N SER A 47 20.92 3.47 -4.58
CA SER A 47 21.67 4.59 -5.20
C SER A 47 21.16 5.96 -4.79
N SER A 48 19.84 6.08 -4.63
CA SER A 48 19.17 7.32 -4.25
C SER A 48 17.95 7.02 -3.38
N ILE A 49 17.75 7.85 -2.35
CA ILE A 49 16.55 7.80 -1.48
C ILE A 49 15.27 7.94 -2.32
N SER A 50 15.25 8.83 -3.31
CA SER A 50 14.08 9.03 -4.18
C SER A 50 13.76 7.79 -5.01
N ASP A 51 14.77 7.12 -5.58
CA ASP A 51 14.59 5.93 -6.42
C ASP A 51 14.02 4.76 -5.61
N VAL A 52 14.50 4.56 -4.39
CA VAL A 52 14.02 3.48 -3.53
C VAL A 52 12.62 3.75 -3.00
N ILE A 53 12.26 5.02 -2.75
CA ILE A 53 10.90 5.43 -2.41
C ILE A 53 9.94 5.18 -3.58
N ASP A 54 10.33 5.55 -4.81
CA ASP A 54 9.50 5.33 -5.99
C ASP A 54 9.33 3.83 -6.29
N THR A 55 10.37 3.04 -6.04
CA THR A 55 10.32 1.57 -6.09
C THR A 55 9.32 1.01 -5.06
N GLY A 56 9.34 1.49 -3.82
CA GLY A 56 8.38 1.10 -2.78
C GLY A 56 6.93 1.46 -3.14
N LYS A 57 6.71 2.68 -3.66
CA LYS A 57 5.39 3.12 -4.15
C LYS A 57 4.89 2.28 -5.32
N MET A 58 5.75 1.93 -6.27
CA MET A 58 5.39 1.04 -7.39
C MET A 58 5.05 -0.36 -6.90
N THR A 59 5.81 -0.88 -5.93
CA THR A 59 5.53 -2.16 -5.27
C THR A 59 4.14 -2.18 -4.66
N CYS A 60 3.78 -1.13 -3.89
CA CYS A 60 2.43 -0.98 -3.35
C CYS A 60 1.35 -0.97 -4.43
N ARG A 61 1.59 -0.29 -5.56
CA ARG A 61 0.65 -0.28 -6.70
C ARG A 61 0.46 -1.67 -7.31
N LEU A 62 1.54 -2.43 -7.48
CA LEU A 62 1.50 -3.81 -8.02
C LEU A 62 0.75 -4.77 -7.09
N LEU A 63 0.99 -4.65 -5.78
CA LEU A 63 0.32 -5.48 -4.78
C LEU A 63 -1.17 -5.15 -4.73
N ARG A 64 -1.52 -3.86 -4.72
CA ARG A 64 -2.92 -3.41 -4.71
C ARG A 64 -3.66 -3.74 -6.01
N SER A 65 -2.95 -3.83 -7.14
CA SER A 65 -3.55 -4.27 -8.41
C SER A 65 -3.82 -5.78 -8.47
N GLY A 66 -3.41 -6.54 -7.45
CA GLY A 66 -3.54 -8.00 -7.45
C GLY A 66 -2.52 -8.72 -8.35
N ALA A 67 -1.42 -8.04 -8.75
CA ALA A 67 -0.38 -8.68 -9.57
C ALA A 67 0.40 -9.77 -8.81
N GLY A 68 0.25 -9.82 -7.49
CA GLY A 68 0.85 -10.83 -6.61
C GLY A 68 2.26 -10.45 -6.12
N VAL A 69 2.65 -11.04 -5.00
CA VAL A 69 3.97 -10.85 -4.38
C VAL A 69 5.13 -11.24 -5.30
N PRO A 70 5.07 -12.35 -6.08
CA PRO A 70 6.16 -12.70 -7.01
C PRO A 70 6.42 -11.63 -8.07
N THR A 71 5.37 -10.94 -8.54
CA THR A 71 5.49 -9.87 -9.52
C THR A 71 6.17 -8.65 -8.91
N ALA A 72 5.80 -8.26 -7.68
CA ALA A 72 6.46 -7.21 -6.92
C ALA A 72 7.95 -7.54 -6.66
N MET A 73 8.24 -8.78 -6.26
CA MET A 73 9.61 -9.27 -6.06
C MET A 73 10.43 -9.18 -7.35
N ASN A 74 9.88 -9.66 -8.47
CA ASN A 74 10.57 -9.58 -9.77
C ASN A 74 10.78 -8.13 -10.24
N PHE A 75 9.84 -7.22 -9.94
CA PHE A 75 10.01 -5.80 -10.23
C PHE A 75 11.20 -5.21 -9.47
N VAL A 76 11.29 -5.46 -8.17
CA VAL A 76 12.39 -4.96 -7.33
C VAL A 76 13.72 -5.62 -7.73
N ALA A 77 13.74 -6.93 -7.99
CA ALA A 77 14.96 -7.62 -8.41
C ALA A 77 15.54 -7.06 -9.73
N ARG A 78 14.67 -6.63 -10.66
CA ARG A 78 15.08 -5.96 -11.91
C ARG A 78 15.76 -4.61 -11.69
N SER A 79 15.57 -3.98 -10.54
CA SER A 79 16.28 -2.76 -10.16
C SER A 79 17.71 -3.01 -9.66
N GLY A 80 18.16 -4.27 -9.62
CA GLY A 80 19.54 -4.64 -9.28
C GLY A 80 19.76 -5.08 -7.83
N TYR A 81 18.68 -5.21 -7.05
CA TYR A 81 18.74 -5.71 -5.68
C TYR A 81 19.00 -7.22 -5.64
N ALA A 82 19.74 -7.69 -4.63
CA ALA A 82 19.87 -9.12 -4.37
C ALA A 82 18.50 -9.72 -3.97
N SER A 83 18.34 -11.04 -4.09
CA SER A 83 17.07 -11.71 -3.76
C SER A 83 16.63 -11.47 -2.31
N TYR A 84 17.58 -11.38 -1.38
CA TYR A 84 17.32 -11.04 0.01
C TYR A 84 16.88 -9.57 0.19
N GLU A 85 17.58 -8.63 -0.42
CA GLU A 85 17.24 -7.20 -0.39
C GLU A 85 15.89 -6.92 -1.04
N THR A 86 15.57 -7.66 -2.10
CA THR A 86 14.28 -7.61 -2.78
C THR A 86 13.13 -7.92 -1.82
N ALA A 87 13.27 -8.95 -1.00
CA ALA A 87 12.26 -9.32 0.00
C ALA A 87 12.10 -8.22 1.06
N ILE A 88 13.22 -7.66 1.52
CA ILE A 88 13.21 -6.56 2.50
C ILE A 88 12.48 -5.35 1.92
N VAL A 89 12.81 -4.93 0.70
CA VAL A 89 12.16 -3.79 0.03
C VAL A 89 10.65 -4.00 -0.09
N VAL A 90 10.20 -5.18 -0.52
CA VAL A 90 8.78 -5.47 -0.69
C VAL A 90 8.04 -5.49 0.64
N VAL A 91 8.61 -6.14 1.66
CA VAL A 91 8.02 -6.21 3.00
C VAL A 91 8.01 -4.84 3.68
N ALA A 92 9.10 -4.08 3.57
CA ALA A 92 9.22 -2.74 4.14
C ALA A 92 8.23 -1.76 3.51
N ALA A 93 8.03 -1.85 2.19
CA ALA A 93 7.04 -1.04 1.49
C ALA A 93 5.61 -1.39 1.96
N ALA A 94 5.29 -2.68 2.09
CA ALA A 94 3.99 -3.12 2.59
C ALA A 94 3.73 -2.68 4.04
N GLN A 95 4.75 -2.71 4.92
CA GLN A 95 4.60 -2.33 6.32
C GLN A 95 4.46 -0.81 6.52
N ASN A 96 5.29 -0.02 5.84
CA ASN A 96 5.40 1.41 6.12
C ASN A 96 4.62 2.29 5.12
N MET A 97 4.48 1.86 3.86
CA MET A 97 3.81 2.67 2.82
C MET A 97 2.39 2.20 2.47
N CYS A 98 2.12 0.90 2.50
CA CYS A 98 0.83 0.33 2.12
C CYS A 98 0.37 -0.80 3.06
N PRO A 99 0.01 -0.50 4.32
CA PRO A 99 -0.41 -1.52 5.28
C PRO A 99 -1.69 -2.27 4.86
N ASP A 100 -2.46 -1.73 3.92
CA ASP A 100 -3.63 -2.37 3.32
C ASP A 100 -3.29 -3.62 2.48
N VAL A 101 -2.05 -3.75 1.99
CA VAL A 101 -1.63 -4.94 1.22
C VAL A 101 -0.93 -6.00 2.08
N LEU A 102 -0.75 -5.76 3.38
CA LEU A 102 -0.25 -6.76 4.34
C LEU A 102 -1.01 -8.10 4.30
N PRO A 103 -2.36 -8.17 4.21
CA PRO A 103 -3.05 -9.44 4.07
C PRO A 103 -2.68 -10.20 2.79
N VAL A 104 -2.26 -9.50 1.72
CA VAL A 104 -1.78 -10.15 0.49
C VAL A 104 -0.41 -10.80 0.72
N LEU A 105 0.47 -10.12 1.46
CA LEU A 105 1.77 -10.68 1.85
C LEU A 105 1.60 -11.89 2.78
N ASP A 106 0.76 -11.77 3.81
CA ASP A 106 0.49 -12.85 4.75
C ASP A 106 -0.11 -14.08 4.05
N ALA A 107 -1.10 -13.86 3.17
CA ALA A 107 -1.65 -14.93 2.35
C ALA A 107 -0.59 -15.60 1.48
N TYR A 108 0.34 -14.86 0.89
CA TYR A 108 1.43 -15.42 0.08
C TYR A 108 2.43 -16.25 0.91
N VAL A 109 2.81 -15.77 2.10
CA VAL A 109 3.71 -16.49 3.01
C VAL A 109 3.07 -17.78 3.50
N ASN A 110 1.79 -17.73 3.89
CA ASN A 110 1.05 -18.89 4.36
C ASN A 110 0.65 -19.86 3.22
N ALA A 111 0.47 -19.35 2.00
CA ALA A 111 0.21 -20.18 0.82
C ALA A 111 1.47 -20.80 0.23
N SER A 112 2.67 -20.36 0.63
CA SER A 112 3.93 -20.97 0.23
C SER A 112 4.20 -22.15 1.17
N PRO A 113 3.91 -23.41 0.77
CA PRO A 113 4.27 -24.54 1.61
C PRO A 113 5.78 -24.66 1.53
N SER A 114 6.48 -24.36 2.62
CA SER A 114 7.84 -24.82 2.91
C SER A 114 8.67 -25.21 1.66
N THR A 115 9.03 -24.25 0.81
CA THR A 115 10.00 -24.51 -0.26
C THR A 115 11.40 -24.34 0.32
N GLY A 116 11.67 -25.16 1.34
CA GLY A 116 12.99 -25.61 1.71
C GLY A 116 13.04 -27.08 1.32
N ALA A 117 13.46 -27.35 0.09
CA ALA A 117 13.90 -28.65 -0.37
C ALA A 117 15.13 -28.44 -1.26
#